data_AF-A0A377B894-F1
#
_entry.id   AF-A0A377B894-F1
#
_cell.length_a   1.000
_cell.length_b   1.000
_cell.length_c   1.000
_cell.angle_alpha   90.00
_cell.angle_beta   90.00
_cell.angle_gamma   90.00
#
_symmetry.space_group_name_H-M   'P 1'
#
loop_
_entity.id
_entity.type
_entity.pdbx_description
1 polymer ?
#
loop_
_entity_poly.entity_id
_entity_poly.type
_entity_poly.pdbx_seq_one_letter_code
_entity_poly.pdbx_strand_id
1 'polypeptide(L)'
;MPQEEPARNKVLEIVYAIACDIHPLNNLRVLRYLTEELNVSEEDKKRWYAHWIQQGLSAVEQLLRQSQSGQFCVGETPTLADCCLVPQWANALRMNCDLSGYPRCKAVYDACTQLPAFIAAAPENQQDKISA
;
A
#
# COMPACT_ATOMS: atom_id res chain seq x y z
N MET A 1 5.11 11.56 12.63
CA MET A 1 3.88 12.32 12.33
C MET A 1 4.19 13.81 12.38
N PRO A 2 3.79 14.61 11.38
CA PRO A 2 3.97 16.06 11.40
C PRO A 2 3.20 16.73 12.55
N GLN A 3 3.75 17.79 13.13
CA GLN A 3 3.10 18.57 14.20
C GLN A 3 2.10 19.59 13.64
N GLU A 4 2.40 20.15 12.47
CA GLU A 4 1.52 21.10 11.78
C GLU A 4 0.26 20.40 11.24
N GLU A 5 -0.91 20.98 11.51
CA GLU A 5 -2.19 20.38 11.16
C GLU A 5 -2.35 20.09 9.66
N PRO A 6 -1.98 20.99 8.73
CA PRO A 6 -2.17 20.73 7.31
C PRO A 6 -1.38 19.51 6.82
N ALA A 7 -0.13 19.37 7.26
CA ALA A 7 0.70 18.23 6.90
C ALA A 7 0.21 16.94 7.57
N ARG A 8 -0.22 17.03 8.84
CA ARG A 8 -0.79 15.89 9.58
C ARG A 8 -2.06 15.35 8.92
N ASN A 9 -2.96 16.23 8.49
CA ASN A 9 -4.21 15.83 7.82
C ASN A 9 -3.95 15.10 6.50
N LYS A 10 -3.00 15.59 5.68
CA LYS A 10 -2.58 14.90 4.45
C LYS A 10 -2.03 13.49 4.71
N VAL A 11 -1.21 13.34 5.76
CA VAL A 11 -0.71 12.02 6.15
C VAL A 11 -1.87 11.11 6.52
N LEU A 12 -2.80 11.58 7.35
CA LEU A 12 -3.94 10.78 7.80
C LEU A 12 -4.89 10.40 6.66
N GLU A 13 -5.12 11.30 5.70
CA GLU A 13 -5.94 11.04 4.52
C GLU A 13 -5.39 9.86 3.71
N ILE A 14 -4.08 9.86 3.42
CA ILE A 14 -3.42 8.75 2.71
C ILE A 14 -3.44 7.47 3.55
N VAL A 15 -3.19 7.57 4.86
CA VAL A 15 -3.24 6.43 5.78
C VAL A 15 -4.62 5.77 5.75
N TYR A 16 -5.70 6.54 5.85
CA TYR A 16 -7.05 5.98 5.86
C TYR A 16 -7.45 5.42 4.50
N ALA A 17 -7.09 6.07 3.39
CA ALA A 17 -7.31 5.52 2.05
C ALA A 17 -6.71 4.11 1.90
N ILE A 18 -5.55 3.85 2.51
CA ILE A 18 -4.90 2.53 2.45
C ILE A 18 -5.44 1.57 3.51
N ALA A 19 -5.41 2.00 4.78
CA ALA A 19 -5.64 1.16 5.94
C ALA A 19 -7.12 0.83 6.16
N CYS A 20 -8.04 1.65 5.64
CA CYS A 20 -9.48 1.44 5.75
C CYS A 20 -10.07 0.91 4.43
N ASP A 21 -9.64 1.45 3.29
CA ASP A 21 -10.38 1.25 2.03
C ASP A 21 -9.69 0.25 1.07
N ILE A 22 -8.44 -0.16 1.34
CA ILE A 22 -7.74 -1.16 0.53
C ILE A 22 -7.42 -2.41 1.34
N HIS A 23 -6.58 -2.27 2.37
CA HIS A 23 -6.01 -3.41 3.06
C HIS A 23 -7.08 -4.33 3.68
N PRO A 24 -8.14 -3.83 4.35
CA PRO A 24 -9.12 -4.70 5.00
C PRO A 24 -9.86 -5.62 4.02
N LEU A 25 -10.17 -5.14 2.81
CA LEU A 25 -10.90 -5.90 1.77
C LEU A 25 -10.04 -6.99 1.12
N ASN A 26 -8.72 -6.80 1.14
CA ASN A 26 -7.73 -7.70 0.56
C ASN A 26 -7.01 -8.56 1.61
N ASN A 27 -7.45 -8.51 2.87
CA ASN A 27 -6.86 -9.31 3.94
C ASN A 27 -7.13 -10.81 3.73
N LEU A 28 -6.17 -11.65 4.11
CA LEU A 28 -6.28 -13.12 4.01
C LEU A 28 -7.58 -13.67 4.61
N ARG A 29 -8.07 -13.13 5.73
CA ARG A 29 -9.33 -13.59 6.34
C ARG A 29 -10.54 -13.37 5.43
N VAL A 30 -10.57 -12.25 4.69
CA VAL A 30 -11.64 -11.91 3.76
C VAL A 30 -11.51 -12.76 2.51
N LEU A 31 -10.29 -12.90 1.99
CA LEU A 31 -10.01 -13.73 0.82
C LEU A 31 -10.37 -15.21 1.05
N ARG A 32 -10.10 -15.75 2.25
CA ARG A 32 -10.52 -17.10 2.64
C ARG A 32 -12.03 -17.23 2.73
N TYR A 33 -12.72 -16.26 3.33
CA TYR A 33 -14.18 -16.27 3.38
C TYR A 33 -14.80 -16.29 1.97
N LEU A 34 -14.25 -15.52 1.02
CA LEU A 34 -14.70 -15.56 -0.38
C LEU A 34 -14.61 -16.98 -0.97
N THR A 35 -13.49 -17.66 -0.78
CA THR A 35 -13.25 -18.98 -1.40
C THR A 35 -13.88 -20.14 -0.64
N GLU A 36 -13.81 -20.15 0.69
CA GLU A 36 -14.21 -21.27 1.53
C GLU A 36 -15.71 -21.23 1.87
N GLU A 37 -16.26 -20.04 2.15
CA GLU A 37 -17.67 -19.90 2.57
C GLU A 37 -18.58 -19.53 1.39
N LEU A 38 -18.14 -18.61 0.53
CA LEU A 38 -18.93 -18.13 -0.62
C LEU A 38 -18.63 -18.87 -1.93
N ASN A 39 -17.67 -19.81 -1.93
CA ASN A 39 -17.28 -20.61 -3.09
C ASN A 39 -16.91 -19.76 -4.33
N VAL A 40 -16.36 -18.57 -4.11
CA VAL A 40 -15.85 -17.70 -5.17
C VAL A 40 -14.63 -18.34 -5.82
N SER A 41 -14.57 -18.33 -7.15
CA SER A 41 -13.46 -18.91 -7.90
C SER A 41 -12.13 -18.18 -7.62
N GLU A 42 -11.00 -18.87 -7.82
CA GLU A 42 -9.68 -18.25 -7.73
C GLU A 42 -9.49 -17.08 -8.72
N GLU A 43 -10.13 -17.17 -9.90
CA GLU A 43 -10.12 -16.11 -10.92
C GLU A 43 -10.89 -14.87 -10.43
N ASP A 44 -12.08 -15.07 -9.87
CA ASP A 44 -12.89 -13.97 -9.34
C ASP A 44 -12.27 -13.35 -8.08
N LYS A 45 -11.62 -14.15 -7.23
CA LYS A 45 -10.81 -13.64 -6.12
C LYS A 45 -9.66 -12.75 -6.61
N LYS A 46 -8.96 -13.14 -7.67
CA LYS A 46 -7.91 -12.30 -8.29
C LYS A 46 -8.50 -11.00 -8.83
N ARG A 47 -9.66 -11.06 -9.49
CA ARG A 47 -10.37 -9.86 -9.98
C ARG A 47 -10.81 -8.96 -8.84
N TRP A 48 -11.34 -9.50 -7.74
CA TRP A 48 -11.66 -8.77 -6.51
C TRP A 48 -10.44 -8.02 -5.99
N TYR A 49 -9.31 -8.73 -5.85
CA TYR A 49 -8.08 -8.15 -5.34
C TYR A 49 -7.60 -6.99 -6.22
N ALA A 50 -7.52 -7.24 -7.53
CA ALA A 50 -7.08 -6.24 -8.51
C ALA A 50 -8.02 -5.03 -8.55
N HIS A 51 -9.33 -5.22 -8.40
CA HIS A 51 -10.31 -4.13 -8.36
C HIS A 51 -10.03 -3.17 -7.21
N TRP A 52 -9.89 -3.66 -5.98
CA TRP A 52 -9.65 -2.81 -4.82
C TRP A 52 -8.26 -2.17 -4.81
N ILE A 53 -7.25 -2.86 -5.36
CA ILE A 53 -5.94 -2.25 -5.61
C ILE A 53 -6.07 -1.09 -6.60
N GLN A 54 -6.77 -1.29 -7.72
CA GLN A 54 -6.92 -0.28 -8.76
C GLN A 54 -7.66 0.96 -8.23
N GLN A 55 -8.79 0.77 -7.54
CA GLN A 55 -9.57 1.86 -6.98
C GLN A 55 -8.75 2.66 -5.96
N GLY A 56 -8.14 1.97 -5.00
CA GLY A 56 -7.43 2.61 -3.91
C GLY A 56 -6.12 3.26 -4.33
N LEU A 57 -5.27 2.58 -5.12
CA LEU A 57 -4.01 3.17 -5.59
C LEU A 57 -4.24 4.32 -6.57
N SER A 58 -5.33 4.32 -7.35
CA SER A 58 -5.70 5.49 -8.16
C SER A 58 -5.98 6.70 -7.29
N ALA A 59 -6.72 6.53 -6.19
CA ALA A 59 -7.00 7.61 -5.25
C ALA A 59 -5.73 8.09 -4.54
N VAL A 60 -4.88 7.18 -4.06
CA VAL A 60 -3.60 7.53 -3.41
C VAL A 60 -2.66 8.26 -4.39
N GLU A 61 -2.51 7.78 -5.62
CA GLU A 61 -1.73 8.44 -6.67
C GLU A 61 -2.22 9.87 -6.92
N GLN A 62 -3.54 10.07 -6.97
CA GLN A 62 -4.14 11.40 -7.11
C GLN A 62 -3.83 12.31 -5.91
N LEU A 63 -3.98 11.81 -4.68
CA LEU A 63 -3.65 12.56 -3.47
C LEU A 63 -2.18 12.99 -3.45
N LEU A 64 -1.26 12.08 -3.82
CA LEU A 64 0.17 12.37 -3.90
C LEU A 64 0.51 13.43 -4.95
N ARG A 65 -0.21 13.45 -6.08
CA ARG A 65 -0.04 14.47 -7.12
C ARG A 65 -0.59 15.82 -6.71
N GLN A 66 -1.82 15.85 -6.20
CA GLN A 66 -2.49 17.10 -5.80
C GLN A 66 -1.79 17.79 -4.64
N SER A 67 -1.25 17.01 -3.70
CA SER A 67 -0.51 17.54 -2.55
C SER A 67 0.92 17.97 -2.88
N GLN A 68 1.38 17.78 -4.13
CA GLN A 68 2.78 17.97 -4.55
C GLN A 68 3.74 17.28 -3.59
N SER A 69 3.50 15.99 -3.34
CA SER A 69 4.34 15.20 -2.44
C SER A 69 5.82 15.24 -2.87
N GLY A 70 6.71 15.28 -1.87
CA GLY A 70 8.16 15.43 -2.04
C GLY A 70 8.85 14.10 -2.35
N GLN A 71 10.00 13.82 -1.74
CA GLN A 71 10.62 12.49 -1.88
C GLN A 71 9.70 11.35 -1.36
N PHE A 72 8.97 11.61 -0.27
CA PHE A 72 8.07 10.66 0.42
C PHE A 72 6.61 11.02 0.22
N CYS A 73 5.67 10.26 0.81
CA CYS A 73 4.23 10.54 0.72
C CYS A 73 3.90 12.00 1.09
N VAL A 74 4.55 12.55 2.11
CA VAL A 74 4.40 13.95 2.53
C VAL A 74 5.76 14.53 2.91
N GLY A 75 6.25 15.47 2.10
CA GLY A 75 7.52 16.16 2.31
C GLY A 75 8.78 15.30 2.09
N GLU A 76 9.86 15.67 2.78
CA GLU A 76 11.23 15.14 2.56
C GLU A 76 11.68 14.11 3.61
N THR A 77 10.79 13.65 4.49
CA THR A 77 11.10 12.60 5.47
C THR A 77 9.97 11.57 5.55
N PRO A 78 10.26 10.28 5.82
CA PRO A 78 9.22 9.26 5.95
C PRO A 78 8.20 9.60 7.04
N THR A 79 6.95 9.28 6.75
CA THR A 79 5.78 9.47 7.62
C THR A 79 5.01 8.16 7.81
N LEU A 80 3.90 8.22 8.56
CA LEU A 80 3.01 7.07 8.70
C LEU A 80 2.37 6.65 7.36
N ALA A 81 2.16 7.60 6.44
CA ALA A 81 1.63 7.29 5.11
C ALA A 81 2.56 6.34 4.33
N ASP A 82 3.88 6.55 4.43
CA ASP A 82 4.88 5.68 3.80
C ASP A 82 4.88 4.28 4.42
N CYS A 83 4.67 4.20 5.74
CA CYS A 83 4.55 2.94 6.47
C CYS A 83 3.31 2.13 6.02
N CYS A 84 2.27 2.79 5.51
CA CYS A 84 1.09 2.14 4.92
C CYS A 84 1.29 1.83 3.42
N LEU A 85 1.89 2.74 2.66
CA LEU A 85 2.06 2.59 1.21
C LEU A 85 3.02 1.46 0.85
N VAL A 86 4.16 1.35 1.53
CA VAL A 86 5.20 0.36 1.21
C VAL A 86 4.68 -1.09 1.26
N PRO A 87 4.06 -1.57 2.37
CA PRO A 87 3.51 -2.91 2.39
C PRO A 87 2.32 -3.09 1.44
N GLN A 88 1.52 -2.04 1.21
CA GLN A 88 0.40 -2.10 0.26
C GLN A 88 0.89 -2.31 -1.19
N TRP A 89 1.97 -1.61 -1.58
CA TRP A 89 2.62 -1.77 -2.88
C TRP A 89 3.24 -3.15 -3.04
N ALA A 90 4.00 -3.61 -2.04
CA ALA A 90 4.61 -4.95 -2.05
C ALA A 90 3.56 -6.07 -2.18
N ASN A 91 2.43 -5.93 -1.49
CA ASN A 91 1.30 -6.86 -1.61
C ASN A 91 0.71 -6.88 -3.02
N ALA A 92 0.57 -5.72 -3.67
CA ALA A 92 0.07 -5.63 -5.03
C ALA A 92 1.04 -6.25 -6.05
N LEU A 93 2.36 -6.07 -5.87
CA LEU A 93 3.38 -6.77 -6.67
C LEU A 93 3.27 -8.28 -6.53
N ARG A 94 3.20 -8.79 -5.29
CA ARG A 94 3.08 -10.22 -5.01
C ARG A 94 1.83 -10.85 -5.64
N MET A 95 0.76 -10.07 -5.77
CA MET A 95 -0.50 -10.51 -6.39
C MET A 95 -0.55 -10.26 -7.90
N ASN A 96 0.56 -9.82 -8.52
CA ASN A 96 0.67 -9.53 -9.95
C ASN A 96 -0.36 -8.50 -10.46
N CYS A 97 -0.69 -7.49 -9.66
CA CYS A 97 -1.54 -6.39 -10.10
C CYS A 97 -0.77 -5.48 -11.09
N ASP A 98 -1.48 -4.89 -12.05
CA ASP A 98 -0.89 -3.83 -12.89
C ASP A 98 -0.75 -2.53 -12.08
N LEU A 99 0.50 -2.07 -11.96
CA LEU A 99 0.87 -0.87 -11.21
C LEU A 99 1.42 0.26 -12.09
N SER A 100 1.38 0.08 -13.41
CA SER A 100 1.94 1.04 -14.37
C SER A 100 1.28 2.43 -14.31
N GLY A 101 0.03 2.50 -13.83
CA GLY A 101 -0.74 3.74 -13.66
C GLY A 101 -0.35 4.60 -12.46
N TYR A 102 0.55 4.14 -11.57
CA TYR A 102 0.85 4.80 -10.28
C TYR A 102 2.31 5.22 -10.13
N PRO A 103 2.87 6.05 -11.04
CA PRO A 103 4.29 6.39 -11.03
C PRO A 103 4.73 7.16 -9.79
N ARG A 104 3.85 7.97 -9.17
CA ARG A 104 4.22 8.70 -7.96
C ARG A 104 4.27 7.76 -6.75
N CYS A 105 3.32 6.85 -6.61
CA CYS A 105 3.36 5.79 -5.61
C CYS A 105 4.62 4.94 -5.77
N LYS A 106 4.97 4.57 -7.01
CA LYS A 106 6.21 3.84 -7.31
C LYS A 106 7.44 4.61 -6.84
N ALA A 107 7.53 5.91 -7.13
CA ALA A 107 8.66 6.73 -6.72
C ALA A 107 8.82 6.80 -5.19
N VAL A 108 7.72 6.90 -4.44
CA VAL A 108 7.77 6.80 -2.96
C VAL A 108 8.27 5.43 -2.51
N TYR A 109 7.71 4.36 -3.08
CA TYR A 109 8.12 2.99 -2.75
C TYR A 109 9.62 2.78 -2.99
N ASP A 110 10.13 3.18 -4.15
CA ASP A 110 11.54 3.07 -4.52
C ASP A 110 12.44 3.88 -3.57
N ALA A 111 12.01 5.08 -3.15
CA ALA A 111 12.75 5.91 -2.20
C ALA A 111 12.77 5.28 -0.79
N CYS A 112 11.63 4.80 -0.30
CA CYS A 112 11.53 4.15 1.01
C CYS A 112 12.36 2.88 1.09
N THR A 113 12.30 2.02 0.06
CA THR A 113 12.98 0.72 0.05
C THR A 113 14.51 0.80 -0.05
N GLN A 114 15.07 1.98 -0.29
CA GLN A 114 16.51 2.25 -0.19
C GLN A 114 16.97 2.58 1.23
N LEU A 115 16.05 2.91 2.15
CA LEU A 115 16.40 3.30 3.51
C LEU A 115 16.68 2.07 4.39
N PRO A 116 17.75 2.07 5.21
CA PRO A 116 18.09 0.94 6.08
C PRO A 116 16.94 0.47 6.98
N ALA A 117 16.12 1.40 7.48
CA ALA A 117 14.98 1.09 8.33
C ALA A 117 13.90 0.26 7.61
N PHE A 118 13.60 0.57 6.35
CA PHE A 118 12.63 -0.18 5.56
C PHE A 118 13.20 -1.53 5.11
N ILE A 119 14.49 -1.58 4.74
CA ILE A 119 15.18 -2.84 4.42
C ILE A 119 15.12 -3.78 5.63
N ALA A 120 15.47 -3.31 6.82
CA ALA A 120 15.41 -4.11 8.04
C ALA A 120 13.99 -4.58 8.39
N ALA A 121 12.96 -3.81 8.05
CA ALA A 121 11.55 -4.14 8.29
C ALA A 121 10.91 -5.03 7.21
N ALA A 122 11.60 -5.28 6.09
CA ALA A 122 11.06 -6.07 4.99
C ALA A 122 10.80 -7.53 5.41
N PRO A 123 9.70 -8.18 4.96
CA PRO A 123 9.35 -9.56 5.35
C PRO A 123 10.49 -10.58 5.16
N GLU A 124 11.27 -10.47 4.09
CA GLU A 124 12.41 -11.32 3.75
C GLU A 124 13.61 -11.20 4.71
N ASN A 125 13.59 -10.18 5.57
CA ASN A 125 14.64 -9.92 6.58
C ASN A 125 14.17 -10.23 8.01
N GLN A 126 12.94 -10.75 8.18
CA GLN A 126 12.44 -11.15 9.50
C GLN A 126 12.89 -12.57 9.87
N GLN A 127 12.96 -12.84 11.18
CA GLN A 127 13.44 -14.13 11.72
C GLN A 127 12.51 -15.30 11.40
N ASP A 128 11.21 -15.01 11.30
CA ASP A 128 10.13 -15.96 11.03
C ASP A 128 9.83 -16.14 9.53
N LYS A 129 10.69 -15.59 8.65
CA LYS A 129 10.50 -15.75 7.20
C LYS A 129 10.43 -17.23 6.83
N ILE A 130 9.37 -17.58 6.10
CA ILE A 130 9.26 -18.90 5.50
C ILE A 130 10.19 -18.90 4.28
N SER A 131 11.15 -19.83 4.26
CA SER A 131 12.03 -20.00 3.10
C SER A 131 11.19 -20.46 1.91
N ALA A 132 11.39 -19.83 0.76
CA ALA A 132 10.67 -20.14 -0.49
C ALA A 132 10.93 -21.56 -0.98
#